data_AF-A0A9E4G1M0-F1
#
_entry.id   AF-A0A9E4G1M0-F1
#
_cell.length_a   1.000
_cell.length_b   1.000
_cell.length_c   1.000
_cell.angle_alpha   90.00
_cell.angle_beta   90.00
_cell.angle_gamma   90.00
#
_symmetry.space_group_name_H-M   'P 1'
#
loop_
_entity.id
_entity.type
_entity.pdbx_description
1 polymer ?
#
loop_
_entity_poly.entity_id
_entity_poly.type
_entity_poly.pdbx_seq_one_letter_code
_entity_poly.pdbx_strand_id
1 'polypeptide(L)'
;MRSPQTIVNSINGIGQLVTVTSEVETTDVKVELHRGFLNAGYYSAYHRAFGAIEAGIDFDAITEDSISYENEIYTLTLPAPSITSCRIEYIDQSGHSFTLLAADWDMVRQIAHAEAIDGFAREMIEAGILERAEEETELHMGDFVSELKGKPANILFEAQDSEPQLPDSCKPYTPSGWGKDENGAWRRSN
;
A
#
# COMPACT_ATOMS: atom_id res chain seq x y z
N MET A 1 44.71 -2.41 24.84
CA MET A 1 44.10 -1.22 24.19
C MET A 1 42.69 -1.63 23.78
N ARG A 2 41.65 -1.03 24.36
CA ARG A 2 40.24 -1.28 24.02
C ARG A 2 39.89 -0.43 22.79
N SER A 3 39.44 -1.07 21.72
CA SER A 3 38.92 -0.36 20.54
C SER A 3 37.64 0.39 20.94
N PRO A 4 37.46 1.66 20.56
CA PRO A 4 36.18 2.33 20.73
C PRO A 4 35.11 1.56 19.94
N GLN A 5 34.10 1.03 20.64
CA GLN A 5 32.93 0.47 19.98
C GLN A 5 32.09 1.62 19.48
N THR A 6 32.09 1.82 18.15
CA THR A 6 31.19 2.77 17.50
C THR A 6 29.79 2.18 17.53
N ILE A 7 29.02 2.59 18.54
CA ILE A 7 27.57 2.41 18.60
C ILE A 7 27.00 3.40 17.59
N VAL A 8 26.26 2.88 16.60
CA VAL A 8 25.59 3.70 15.59
C VAL A 8 24.29 4.15 16.25
N ASN A 9 24.27 5.40 16.71
CA ASN A 9 23.14 5.94 17.51
C ASN A 9 21.99 6.48 16.65
N SER A 10 22.17 6.67 15.33
CA SER A 10 21.08 7.04 14.42
C SER A 10 21.47 6.78 12.97
N ILE A 11 20.63 6.09 12.23
CA ILE A 11 20.67 6.00 10.77
C ILE A 11 19.68 7.04 10.23
N ASN A 12 20.15 8.26 9.98
CA ASN A 12 19.34 9.27 9.31
C ASN A 12 19.60 9.20 7.80
N GLY A 13 18.62 8.70 7.04
CA GLY A 13 18.62 8.79 5.56
C GLY A 13 18.71 7.48 4.78
N ILE A 14 18.04 6.41 5.23
CA ILE A 14 17.87 5.16 4.45
C ILE A 14 16.44 5.02 3.85
N GLY A 15 15.52 5.96 4.11
CA GLY A 15 14.10 5.83 3.73
C GLY A 15 13.77 5.62 2.24
N GLN A 16 14.73 5.72 1.31
CA GLN A 16 14.56 5.36 -0.11
C GLN A 16 15.23 4.05 -0.53
N LEU A 17 16.10 3.49 0.31
CA LEU A 17 16.94 2.33 -0.05
C LEU A 17 16.15 1.03 -0.13
N VAL A 18 14.89 1.04 0.31
CA VAL A 18 14.11 -0.18 0.58
C VAL A 18 12.62 -0.02 0.25
N THR A 19 12.29 0.95 -0.59
CA THR A 19 10.92 1.12 -1.06
C THR A 19 10.74 0.38 -2.37
N VAL A 20 9.86 -0.62 -2.37
CA VAL A 20 9.42 -1.30 -3.60
C VAL A 20 8.21 -0.55 -4.14
N THR A 21 8.33 -0.02 -5.35
CA THR A 21 7.22 0.61 -6.07
C THR A 21 6.72 -0.34 -7.16
N SER A 22 5.42 -0.57 -7.18
CA SER A 22 4.76 -1.34 -8.25
C SER A 22 3.73 -0.47 -8.94
N GLU A 23 3.87 -0.32 -10.27
CA GLU A 23 2.89 0.32 -11.12
C GLU A 23 1.77 -0.68 -11.45
N VAL A 24 0.52 -0.24 -11.34
CA VAL A 24 -0.67 -1.09 -11.52
C VAL A 24 -1.64 -0.43 -12.49
N GLU A 25 -2.18 -1.22 -13.41
CA GLU A 25 -3.25 -0.82 -14.33
C GLU A 25 -4.43 -1.77 -14.20
N THR A 26 -5.64 -1.22 -14.12
CA THR A 26 -6.88 -2.00 -14.25
C THR A 26 -7.80 -1.35 -15.27
N THR A 27 -8.44 -2.14 -16.11
CA THR A 27 -9.27 -1.65 -17.22
C THR A 27 -10.77 -1.78 -16.99
N ASP A 28 -11.18 -2.45 -15.91
CA ASP A 28 -12.57 -2.86 -15.66
C ASP A 28 -13.08 -2.41 -14.28
N VAL A 29 -12.78 -1.17 -13.89
CA VAL A 29 -13.36 -0.58 -12.68
C VAL A 29 -14.82 -0.25 -12.96
N LYS A 30 -15.69 -1.20 -12.59
CA LYS A 30 -17.14 -1.07 -12.79
C LYS A 30 -17.76 -0.39 -11.57
N VAL A 31 -18.41 0.74 -11.80
CA VAL A 31 -19.22 1.44 -10.80
C VAL A 31 -20.69 1.31 -11.17
N GLU A 32 -21.50 0.80 -10.24
CA GLU A 32 -22.95 0.70 -10.38
C GLU A 32 -23.63 1.52 -9.30
N LEU A 33 -24.45 2.49 -9.72
CA LEU A 33 -25.15 3.38 -8.81
C LEU A 33 -26.65 3.21 -8.92
N HIS A 34 -27.27 3.06 -7.75
CA HIS A 34 -28.72 2.95 -7.62
C HIS A 34 -29.25 4.20 -6.90
N ARG A 35 -30.16 4.93 -7.55
CA ARG A 35 -30.75 6.18 -7.03
C ARG A 35 -32.28 6.16 -7.08
N GLY A 36 -32.89 6.69 -6.02
CA GLY A 36 -34.35 6.91 -5.95
C GLY A 36 -35.14 5.80 -5.24
N PHE A 37 -36.43 6.04 -5.02
CA PHE A 37 -37.36 5.07 -4.44
C PHE A 37 -37.52 3.89 -5.41
N LEU A 38 -37.36 2.65 -4.92
CA LEU A 38 -37.42 1.39 -5.72
C LEU A 38 -36.35 1.23 -6.83
N ASN A 39 -35.16 1.83 -6.70
CA ASN A 39 -34.09 1.75 -7.73
C ASN A 39 -34.52 2.32 -9.11
N ALA A 40 -35.44 3.28 -9.15
CA ALA A 40 -35.95 3.85 -10.41
C ALA A 40 -34.87 4.53 -11.28
N GLY A 41 -33.74 4.93 -10.68
CA GLY A 41 -32.54 5.37 -11.38
C GLY A 41 -31.42 4.35 -11.26
N TYR A 42 -31.07 3.72 -12.37
CA TYR A 42 -29.88 2.90 -12.51
C TYR A 42 -28.95 3.54 -13.54
N TYR A 43 -27.67 3.63 -13.21
CA TYR A 43 -26.63 3.89 -14.18
C TYR A 43 -25.31 3.26 -13.73
N SER A 44 -24.51 2.86 -14.70
CA SER A 44 -23.21 2.26 -14.49
C SER A 44 -22.16 2.89 -15.40
N ALA A 45 -20.91 2.81 -14.97
CA ALA A 45 -19.77 3.26 -15.76
C ALA A 45 -18.58 2.33 -15.56
N TYR A 46 -17.76 2.25 -16.60
CA TYR A 46 -16.50 1.54 -16.62
C TYR A 46 -15.38 2.57 -16.64
N HIS A 47 -14.37 2.33 -15.82
CA HIS A 47 -13.17 3.16 -15.78
C HIS A 47 -11.93 2.30 -15.97
N ARG A 48 -10.93 2.93 -16.56
CA ARG A 48 -9.54 2.47 -16.52
C ARG A 48 -8.81 3.31 -15.50
N ALA A 49 -8.08 2.67 -14.60
CA ALA A 49 -7.24 3.34 -13.62
C ALA A 49 -5.79 2.87 -13.78
N PHE A 50 -4.87 3.82 -13.58
CA PHE A 50 -3.44 3.58 -13.48
C PHE A 50 -2.92 4.27 -12.22
N GLY A 51 -2.06 3.58 -11.50
CA GLY A 51 -1.53 4.08 -10.24
C GLY A 51 -0.30 3.31 -9.80
N ALA A 52 0.08 3.53 -8.55
CA ALA A 52 1.19 2.84 -7.96
C ALA A 52 0.95 2.58 -6.48
N ILE A 53 1.48 1.44 -6.04
CA ILE A 53 1.50 1.00 -4.65
C ILE A 53 2.96 0.89 -4.22
N GLU A 54 3.26 1.42 -3.06
CA GLU A 54 4.60 1.38 -2.47
C GLU A 54 4.56 0.55 -1.19
N ALA A 55 5.57 -0.30 -1.01
CA ALA A 55 5.82 -1.06 0.20
C ALA A 55 7.24 -0.83 0.70
N GLY A 56 7.45 -0.97 2.00
CA GLY A 56 8.77 -0.85 2.60
C GLY A 56 8.75 -1.11 4.10
N ILE A 57 9.90 -0.87 4.72
CA ILE A 57 10.09 -0.97 6.18
C ILE A 57 10.05 0.43 6.79
N ASP A 58 9.33 0.57 7.91
CA ASP A 58 9.39 1.77 8.73
C ASP A 58 10.63 1.73 9.64
N PHE A 59 11.70 2.41 9.22
CA PHE A 59 12.94 2.47 9.99
C PHE A 59 12.82 3.30 11.28
N ASP A 60 11.77 4.12 11.43
CA ASP A 60 11.59 4.94 12.64
C ASP A 60 11.20 4.09 13.86
N ALA A 61 10.71 2.86 13.63
CA ALA A 61 10.40 1.90 14.69
C ALA A 61 11.63 1.12 15.19
N ILE A 62 12.80 1.27 14.56
CA ILE A 62 14.03 0.58 14.98
C ILE A 62 14.61 1.28 16.21
N THR A 63 14.94 0.48 17.21
CA THR A 63 15.54 0.96 18.47
C THR A 63 16.93 0.35 18.66
N GLU A 64 17.67 0.79 19.68
CA GLU A 64 18.95 0.17 20.02
C GLU A 64 18.82 -1.33 20.35
N ASP A 65 17.66 -1.74 20.91
CA ASP A 65 17.37 -3.14 21.25
C ASP A 65 17.14 -4.02 20.01
N SER A 66 16.86 -3.41 18.85
CA SER A 66 16.73 -4.09 17.56
C SER A 66 18.08 -4.56 16.99
N ILE A 67 19.19 -4.15 17.60
CA ILE A 67 20.55 -4.45 17.14
C ILE A 67 21.26 -5.33 18.18
N SER A 68 21.67 -6.52 17.77
CA SER A 68 22.51 -7.38 18.60
C SER A 68 23.81 -7.78 17.90
N TYR A 69 24.82 -8.10 18.71
CA TYR A 69 26.11 -8.55 18.20
C TYR A 69 26.59 -9.75 18.98
N GLU A 70 26.53 -10.92 18.35
CA GLU A 70 26.88 -12.20 18.95
C GLU A 70 27.69 -13.05 17.96
N ASN A 71 28.68 -13.80 18.44
CA ASN A 71 29.50 -14.71 17.62
C ASN A 71 30.09 -14.06 16.35
N GLU A 72 30.49 -12.80 16.46
CA GLU A 72 31.00 -11.98 15.36
C GLU A 72 30.01 -11.57 14.26
N ILE A 73 28.73 -11.85 14.43
CA ILE A 73 27.66 -11.52 13.49
C ILE A 73 26.84 -10.37 14.07
N TYR A 74 26.56 -9.36 13.25
CA TYR A 74 25.58 -8.33 13.59
C TYR A 74 24.20 -8.83 13.20
N THR A 75 23.25 -8.84 14.13
CA THR A 75 21.85 -9.13 13.82
C THR A 75 21.06 -7.83 13.94
N LEU A 76 20.35 -7.48 12.88
CA LEU A 76 19.43 -6.35 12.86
C LEU A 76 18.01 -6.91 12.69
N THR A 77 17.17 -6.73 13.69
CA THR A 77 15.75 -7.07 13.63
C THR A 77 14.98 -5.86 13.14
N LEU A 78 14.33 -5.99 11.99
CA LEU A 78 13.55 -4.96 11.34
C LEU A 78 12.05 -5.21 11.57
N PRO A 79 11.22 -4.16 11.62
CA PRO A 79 9.78 -4.30 11.53
C PRO A 79 9.37 -5.07 10.27
N ALA A 80 8.22 -5.74 10.32
CA ALA A 80 7.66 -6.37 9.13
C ALA A 80 7.37 -5.34 8.03
N PRO A 81 7.50 -5.71 6.74
CA PRO A 81 7.14 -4.83 5.63
C PRO A 81 5.66 -4.48 5.64
N SER A 82 5.37 -3.24 5.28
CA SER A 82 4.01 -2.71 5.16
C SER A 82 3.84 -1.87 3.90
N ILE A 83 2.58 -1.68 3.49
CA ILE A 83 2.25 -0.72 2.44
C ILE A 83 2.45 0.69 3.01
N THR A 84 3.22 1.53 2.33
CA THR A 84 3.54 2.88 2.79
C THR A 84 2.74 3.95 2.04
N SER A 85 2.35 3.66 0.79
CA SER A 85 1.62 4.60 -0.06
C SER A 85 0.75 3.89 -1.09
N CYS A 86 -0.41 4.48 -1.37
CA CYS A 86 -1.24 4.13 -2.53
C CYS A 86 -1.61 5.42 -3.26
N ARG A 87 -1.47 5.43 -4.58
CA ARG A 87 -1.90 6.57 -5.40
C ARG A 87 -2.51 6.12 -6.71
N ILE A 88 -3.48 6.89 -7.17
CA ILE A 88 -3.98 6.84 -8.56
C ILE A 88 -3.39 8.03 -9.28
N GLU A 89 -2.67 7.76 -10.36
CA GLU A 89 -2.05 8.78 -11.19
C GLU A 89 -2.99 9.21 -12.32
N TYR A 90 -3.77 8.26 -12.83
CA TYR A 90 -4.72 8.48 -13.90
C TYR A 90 -5.96 7.63 -13.72
N ILE A 91 -7.13 8.22 -13.94
CA ILE A 91 -8.40 7.49 -14.04
C ILE A 91 -9.26 8.13 -15.11
N ASP A 92 -9.80 7.30 -15.99
CA ASP A 92 -10.60 7.74 -17.14
C ASP A 92 -11.79 6.82 -17.36
N GLN A 93 -12.88 7.42 -17.82
CA GLN A 93 -14.13 6.71 -18.08
C GLN A 93 -14.09 6.11 -19.48
N SER A 94 -14.03 4.78 -19.56
CA SER A 94 -13.99 4.06 -20.83
C SER A 94 -15.39 3.83 -21.43
N GLY A 95 -16.45 3.91 -20.61
CA GLY A 95 -17.82 3.81 -21.07
C GLY A 95 -18.84 4.00 -19.95
N HIS A 96 -20.09 4.25 -20.32
CA HIS A 96 -21.19 4.37 -19.36
C HIS A 96 -22.52 3.89 -19.95
N SER A 97 -23.44 3.49 -19.08
CA SER A 97 -24.80 3.14 -19.48
C SER A 97 -25.58 4.38 -19.91
N PHE A 98 -26.58 4.18 -20.76
CA PHE A 98 -27.60 5.19 -21.00
C PHE A 98 -28.52 5.30 -19.78
N THR A 99 -28.93 6.50 -19.40
CA THR A 99 -29.91 6.73 -18.33
C THR A 99 -30.84 7.89 -18.68
N LEU A 100 -32.09 7.78 -18.24
CA LEU A 100 -33.12 8.82 -18.43
C LEU A 100 -33.04 9.93 -17.38
N LEU A 101 -32.28 9.72 -16.30
CA LEU A 101 -32.10 10.67 -15.22
C LEU A 101 -30.73 11.35 -15.34
N ALA A 102 -30.61 12.58 -14.84
CA ALA A 102 -29.32 13.26 -14.76
C ALA A 102 -28.38 12.46 -13.82
N ALA A 103 -27.33 11.89 -14.40
CA ALA A 103 -26.25 11.21 -13.69
C ALA A 103 -25.20 12.21 -13.22
N ASP A 104 -24.74 12.03 -11.98
CA ASP A 104 -23.59 12.76 -11.43
C ASP A 104 -22.32 11.98 -11.76
N TRP A 105 -21.73 12.26 -12.92
CA TRP A 105 -20.54 11.56 -13.40
C TRP A 105 -19.28 11.89 -12.60
N ASP A 106 -19.22 13.06 -11.96
CA ASP A 106 -18.13 13.39 -11.04
C ASP A 106 -18.17 12.51 -9.79
N MET A 107 -19.37 12.27 -9.24
CA MET A 107 -19.57 11.32 -8.15
C MET A 107 -19.18 9.90 -8.56
N VAL A 108 -19.59 9.46 -9.77
CA VAL A 108 -19.23 8.13 -10.30
C VAL A 108 -17.71 7.98 -10.37
N ARG A 109 -17.01 9.00 -10.87
CA ARG A 109 -15.55 9.01 -10.96
C ARG A 109 -14.88 8.94 -9.57
N GLN A 110 -15.41 9.64 -8.58
CA GLN A 110 -14.90 9.55 -7.19
C GLN A 110 -15.06 8.14 -6.61
N ILE A 111 -16.20 7.50 -6.86
CA ILE A 111 -16.43 6.12 -6.46
C ILE A 111 -15.49 5.16 -7.20
N ALA A 112 -15.28 5.37 -8.50
CA ALA A 112 -14.33 4.58 -9.28
C ALA A 112 -12.89 4.71 -8.72
N HIS A 113 -12.50 5.90 -8.27
CA HIS A 113 -11.23 6.12 -7.61
C HIS A 113 -11.11 5.34 -6.28
N ALA A 114 -12.19 5.30 -5.49
CA ALA A 114 -12.24 4.51 -4.26
C ALA A 114 -12.10 3.00 -4.55
N GLU A 115 -12.85 2.48 -5.53
CA GLU A 115 -12.74 1.07 -5.96
C GLU A 115 -11.34 0.71 -6.46
N ALA A 116 -10.72 1.60 -7.24
CA ALA A 116 -9.42 1.34 -7.82
C ALA A 116 -8.31 1.30 -6.77
N ILE A 117 -8.31 2.19 -5.76
CA ILE A 117 -7.33 2.14 -4.67
C ILE A 117 -7.44 0.83 -3.87
N ASP A 118 -8.66 0.47 -3.48
CA ASP A 118 -8.92 -0.77 -2.73
C ASP A 118 -8.51 -2.01 -3.54
N GLY A 119 -8.84 -2.03 -4.84
CA GLY A 119 -8.45 -3.07 -5.77
C GLY A 119 -6.93 -3.20 -5.90
N PHE A 120 -6.22 -2.10 -6.14
CA PHE A 120 -4.77 -2.10 -6.29
C PHE A 120 -4.03 -2.56 -5.04
N ALA A 121 -4.44 -2.09 -3.86
CA ALA A 121 -3.81 -2.49 -2.61
C ALA A 121 -3.93 -4.00 -2.40
N ARG A 122 -5.14 -4.56 -2.57
CA ARG A 122 -5.38 -6.00 -2.44
C ARG A 122 -4.61 -6.81 -3.49
N GLU A 123 -4.67 -6.40 -4.76
CA GLU A 123 -3.97 -7.10 -5.85
C GLU A 123 -2.46 -7.12 -5.61
N MET A 124 -1.87 -6.02 -5.15
CA MET A 124 -0.44 -5.97 -4.88
C MET A 124 -0.02 -6.77 -3.65
N ILE A 125 -0.87 -6.83 -2.62
CA ILE A 125 -0.66 -7.74 -1.48
C ILE A 125 -0.70 -9.19 -1.96
N GLU A 126 -1.71 -9.57 -2.74
CA GLU A 126 -1.83 -10.93 -3.32
C GLU A 126 -0.66 -11.26 -4.27
N ALA A 127 -0.11 -10.26 -4.98
CA ALA A 127 1.04 -10.39 -5.87
C ALA A 127 2.40 -10.42 -5.13
N GLY A 128 2.38 -10.32 -3.81
CA GLY A 128 3.55 -10.47 -2.95
C GLY A 128 4.47 -9.25 -2.90
N ILE A 129 3.91 -8.03 -2.90
CA ILE A 129 4.71 -6.80 -2.81
C ILE A 129 5.46 -6.70 -1.46
N LEU A 130 4.91 -7.28 -0.39
CA LEU A 130 5.49 -7.21 0.95
C LEU A 130 6.69 -8.15 1.08
N GLU A 131 6.59 -9.37 0.54
CA GLU A 131 7.70 -10.32 0.44
C GLU A 131 8.83 -9.74 -0.42
N ARG A 132 8.49 -9.09 -1.54
CA ARG A 132 9.51 -8.41 -2.35
C ARG A 132 10.18 -7.27 -1.59
N ALA A 133 9.42 -6.50 -0.81
CA ALA A 133 10.01 -5.47 0.05
C ALA A 133 10.96 -6.08 1.09
N GLU A 134 10.59 -7.22 1.68
CA GLU A 134 11.45 -7.98 2.60
C GLU A 134 12.76 -8.41 1.94
N GLU A 135 12.68 -9.07 0.78
CA GLU A 135 13.84 -9.58 0.03
C GLU A 135 14.81 -8.45 -0.36
N GLU A 136 14.30 -7.34 -0.90
CA GLU A 136 15.10 -6.17 -1.27
C GLU A 136 15.71 -5.50 -0.01
N THR A 137 14.98 -5.49 1.10
CA THR A 137 15.50 -5.01 2.39
C THR A 137 16.67 -5.84 2.87
N GLU A 138 16.49 -7.16 2.92
CA GLU A 138 17.48 -8.10 3.44
C GLU A 138 18.79 -7.94 2.67
N LEU A 139 18.70 -7.86 1.34
CA LEU A 139 19.84 -7.68 0.46
C LEU A 139 20.54 -6.34 0.69
N HIS A 140 19.81 -5.22 0.56
CA HIS A 140 20.42 -3.90 0.63
C HIS A 140 20.93 -3.54 2.03
N MET A 141 20.19 -3.91 3.07
CA MET A 141 20.58 -3.65 4.46
C MET A 141 21.69 -4.60 4.90
N GLY A 142 21.63 -5.87 4.49
CA GLY A 142 22.67 -6.86 4.76
C GLY A 142 24.02 -6.40 4.20
N ASP A 143 24.04 -5.94 2.95
CA ASP A 143 25.23 -5.39 2.31
C ASP A 143 25.71 -4.12 3.03
N PHE A 144 24.82 -3.16 3.28
CA PHE A 144 25.16 -1.90 3.95
C PHE A 144 25.81 -2.11 5.32
N VAL A 145 25.19 -2.94 6.18
CA VAL A 145 25.72 -3.22 7.52
C VAL A 145 27.03 -3.98 7.43
N SER A 146 27.13 -4.92 6.47
CA SER A 146 28.34 -5.70 6.27
C SER A 146 29.54 -4.85 5.83
N GLU A 147 29.32 -3.93 4.89
CA GLU A 147 30.33 -2.97 4.44
C GLU A 147 30.75 -2.02 5.55
N LEU A 148 29.80 -1.50 6.32
CA LEU A 148 30.06 -0.55 7.39
C LEU A 148 30.85 -1.16 8.55
N LYS A 149 30.57 -2.43 8.88
CA LYS A 149 31.17 -3.11 10.04
C LYS A 149 32.33 -4.03 9.69
N GLY A 150 32.54 -4.33 8.40
CA GLY A 150 33.54 -5.27 7.92
C GLY A 150 33.32 -6.71 8.41
N LYS A 151 32.07 -7.05 8.75
CA LYS A 151 31.64 -8.35 9.31
C LYS A 151 30.26 -8.69 8.75
N PRO A 152 29.89 -9.98 8.63
CA PRO A 152 28.58 -10.36 8.11
C PRO A 152 27.44 -9.80 9.00
N ALA A 153 26.38 -9.38 8.32
CA ALA A 153 25.12 -8.97 8.93
C ALA A 153 24.03 -10.02 8.65
N ASN A 154 23.17 -10.24 9.64
CA ASN A 154 21.98 -11.06 9.55
C ASN A 154 20.77 -10.14 9.74
N ILE A 155 19.90 -10.06 8.73
CA ILE A 155 18.69 -9.25 8.79
C ILE A 155 17.54 -10.18 9.15
N LEU A 156 16.83 -9.87 10.22
CA LEU A 156 15.63 -10.60 10.64
C LEU A 156 14.44 -9.66 10.59
N PHE A 157 13.25 -10.20 10.37
CA PHE A 157 12.01 -9.43 10.39
C PHE A 157 11.14 -9.86 11.56
N GLU A 158 10.41 -8.91 12.13
CA GLU A 158 9.32 -9.21 13.04
C GLU A 158 8.22 -10.02 12.34
N ALA A 159 7.46 -10.79 13.11
CA ALA A 159 6.37 -11.57 12.57
C ALA A 159 5.32 -10.63 11.95
N GLN A 160 4.92 -10.91 10.72
CA GLN A 160 3.88 -10.17 10.04
C GLN A 160 2.50 -10.50 10.66
N ASP A 161 1.67 -9.47 10.84
CA ASP A 161 0.27 -9.66 11.21
C ASP A 161 -0.49 -10.42 10.10
N SER A 162 -1.57 -11.11 10.48
CA SER A 162 -2.41 -11.85 9.51
C SER A 162 -3.13 -10.94 8.51
N GLU A 163 -3.25 -9.65 8.81
CA GLU A 163 -3.84 -8.65 7.92
C GLU A 163 -2.94 -7.41 7.88
N PRO A 164 -2.42 -7.00 6.70
CA PRO A 164 -1.54 -5.85 6.60
C PRO A 164 -2.25 -4.56 7.00
N GLN A 165 -1.61 -3.75 7.84
CA GLN A 165 -2.12 -2.42 8.13
C GLN A 165 -1.92 -1.50 6.92
N LEU A 166 -3.02 -0.90 6.46
CA LEU A 166 -3.00 0.01 5.31
C LEU A 166 -2.90 1.48 5.77
N PRO A 167 -2.05 2.29 5.12
CA PRO A 167 -1.93 3.72 5.41
C PRO A 167 -3.15 4.47 4.91
N ASP A 168 -3.33 5.71 5.37
CA ASP A 168 -4.50 6.52 5.02
C ASP A 168 -4.67 6.75 3.51
N SER A 169 -3.56 6.79 2.75
CA SER A 169 -3.59 6.88 1.29
C SER A 169 -4.24 5.69 0.60
N CYS A 170 -4.22 4.52 1.25
CA CYS A 170 -4.81 3.29 0.74
C CYS A 170 -6.26 3.08 1.20
N LYS A 171 -6.78 3.99 2.04
CA LYS A 171 -8.17 3.91 2.50
C LYS A 171 -9.07 4.57 1.46
N PRO A 172 -10.03 3.84 0.88
CA PRO A 172 -10.92 4.41 -0.13
C PRO A 172 -11.73 5.58 0.44
N TYR A 173 -11.58 6.77 -0.14
CA TYR A 173 -12.43 7.91 0.21
C TYR A 173 -13.84 7.67 -0.33
N THR A 174 -14.77 7.36 0.59
CA THR A 174 -16.17 7.17 0.25
C THR A 174 -16.91 8.51 0.35
N PRO A 175 -17.56 8.99 -0.73
CA PRO A 175 -18.34 10.23 -0.67
C PRO A 175 -19.47 10.15 0.37
N SER A 176 -19.71 11.26 1.08
CA SER A 176 -20.70 11.30 2.16
C SER A 176 -22.09 10.87 1.68
N GLY A 177 -22.73 9.99 2.45
CA GLY A 177 -24.06 9.45 2.14
C GLY A 177 -24.04 8.35 1.08
N TRP A 178 -22.90 7.80 0.70
CA TRP A 178 -22.80 6.61 -0.14
C TRP A 178 -22.23 5.42 0.63
N GLY A 179 -22.70 4.22 0.30
CA GLY A 179 -22.18 2.96 0.83
C GLY A 179 -22.49 1.80 -0.10
N LYS A 180 -21.75 0.69 0.05
CA LYS A 180 -22.04 -0.56 -0.67
C LYS A 180 -23.19 -1.31 0.00
N ASP A 181 -24.06 -1.90 -0.80
CA ASP A 181 -25.05 -2.89 -0.33
C ASP A 181 -24.46 -4.30 -0.24
N GLU A 182 -25.26 -5.28 0.17
CA GLU A 182 -24.87 -6.70 0.28
C GLU A 182 -24.38 -7.31 -1.04
N ASN A 183 -24.72 -6.71 -2.18
CA ASN A 183 -24.29 -7.15 -3.52
C ASN A 183 -23.08 -6.36 -4.03
N GLY A 184 -22.52 -5.46 -3.21
CA GLY A 184 -21.41 -4.59 -3.58
C GLY A 184 -21.80 -3.38 -4.44
N ALA A 185 -23.10 -3.14 -4.67
CA ALA A 185 -23.56 -1.99 -5.45
C ALA A 185 -23.62 -0.72 -4.58
N TRP A 186 -23.26 0.41 -5.16
CA TRP A 186 -23.24 1.69 -4.45
C TRP A 186 -24.65 2.29 -4.35
N ARG A 187 -25.05 2.56 -3.10
CA ARG A 187 -26.34 3.17 -2.77
C ARG A 187 -26.15 4.43 -1.96
N ARG A 188 -27.06 5.37 -2.17
CA ARG A 188 -27.15 6.57 -1.34
C ARG A 188 -27.93 6.25 -0.06
N SER A 189 -27.29 6.44 1.10
CA SER A 189 -27.96 6.47 2.40
C SER A 189 -28.85 7.71 2.48
N ASN A 190 -30.12 7.52 2.83
CA ASN A 190 -31.06 8.63 3.09
C ASN A 190 -30.76 9.29 4.44
#